data_AF-X1F2Z7-F1
#
_entry.id   AF-X1F2Z7-F1
#
_cell.length_a   1.000
_cell.length_b   1.000
_cell.length_c   1.000
_cell.angle_alpha   90.00
_cell.angle_beta   90.00
_cell.angle_gamma   90.00
#
_symmetry.space_group_name_H-M   'P 1'
#
loop_
_entity.id
_entity.type
_entity.pdbx_description
1 polymer ?
#
loop_
_entity_poly.entity_id
_entity_poly.type
_entity_poly.pdbx_seq_one_letter_code
_entity_poly.pdbx_strand_id
1 'polypeptide(L)'
;MADSSSGRVAERKKHSRLVGFVIRLVKEKPLGTVGLVITLFLLFTGIFADLIAPYGMNEVNLEVAIVAPSARFWLGTDNLGRDMLS
;
A
#
# COMPACT_ATOMS: atom_id res chain seq x y z
N MET A 1 -48.93 31.30 -28.25
CA MET A 1 -47.63 31.02 -28.89
C MET A 1 -46.76 30.33 -27.86
N ALA A 2 -46.39 29.08 -28.13
CA ALA A 2 -45.49 28.29 -27.31
C ALA A 2 -44.02 28.60 -27.67
N ASP A 3 -43.15 28.59 -26.67
CA ASP A 3 -41.78 28.08 -26.75
C ASP A 3 -41.38 27.74 -25.29
N SER A 4 -41.12 26.49 -24.88
CA SER A 4 -40.09 25.56 -25.38
C SER A 4 -38.75 26.32 -25.44
N SER A 5 -37.71 26.02 -24.68
CA SER A 5 -37.26 24.73 -24.22
C SER A 5 -36.04 24.93 -23.30
N SER A 6 -35.92 24.03 -22.32
CA SER A 6 -34.68 23.24 -22.18
C SER A 6 -33.36 23.97 -21.86
N GLY A 7 -33.29 24.59 -20.69
CA GLY A 7 -32.05 24.63 -19.89
C GLY A 7 -32.08 23.58 -18.79
N ARG A 8 -32.52 22.36 -19.11
CA ARG A 8 -32.65 21.26 -18.16
C ARG A 8 -31.28 20.88 -17.59
N VAL A 9 -31.24 20.94 -16.27
CA VAL A 9 -30.45 20.06 -15.41
C VAL A 9 -28.97 20.41 -15.40
N ALA A 10 -28.65 21.35 -14.50
CA ALA A 10 -27.36 21.38 -13.81
C ALA A 10 -26.92 19.94 -13.55
N GLU A 11 -25.81 19.56 -14.18
CA GLU A 11 -25.16 18.27 -14.09
C GLU A 11 -24.80 18.04 -12.62
N ARG A 12 -25.78 17.52 -11.86
CA ARG A 12 -25.61 17.15 -10.47
C ARG A 12 -24.70 15.93 -10.52
N LYS A 13 -23.38 16.16 -10.53
CA LYS A 13 -22.37 15.12 -10.36
C LYS A 13 -22.87 14.24 -9.23
N LYS A 14 -23.37 13.06 -9.59
CA LYS A 14 -23.74 12.01 -8.64
C LYS A 14 -22.42 11.64 -8.00
N HIS A 15 -22.00 12.39 -6.98
CA HIS A 15 -20.98 11.91 -6.06
C HIS A 15 -21.52 10.57 -5.60
N SER A 16 -20.92 9.51 -6.13
CA SER A 16 -21.37 8.14 -5.95
C SER A 16 -21.57 7.96 -4.46
N ARG A 17 -22.77 7.54 -4.03
CA ARG A 17 -23.14 7.43 -2.61
C ARG A 17 -22.06 6.69 -1.80
N LEU A 18 -21.31 5.82 -2.48
CA LEU A 18 -20.12 5.12 -2.01
C LEU A 18 -18.98 6.05 -1.56
N VAL A 19 -18.63 7.07 -2.34
CA VAL A 19 -17.56 8.03 -1.98
C VAL A 19 -17.93 8.81 -0.72
N GLY A 20 -19.20 9.26 -0.63
CA GLY A 20 -19.70 9.93 0.56
C GLY A 20 -19.70 9.02 1.80
N PHE A 21 -20.05 7.75 1.62
CA PHE A 21 -20.00 6.74 2.67
C PHE A 21 -18.57 6.44 3.13
N VAL A 22 -17.62 6.27 2.21
CA VAL A 22 -16.20 6.02 2.53
C VAL A 22 -15.58 7.20 3.28
N ILE A 23 -15.81 8.44 2.82
CA ILE A 23 -15.31 9.64 3.51
C ILE A 23 -15.87 9.71 4.94
N ARG A 24 -17.16 9.39 5.11
CA ARG A 24 -17.79 9.35 6.43
C ARG A 24 -17.20 8.26 7.33
N LEU A 25 -16.98 7.07 6.79
CA LEU A 25 -16.38 5.94 7.52
C LEU A 25 -14.96 6.28 8.00
N VAL A 26 -14.16 6.90 7.13
CA VAL A 26 -12.80 7.33 7.45
C VAL A 26 -12.78 8.37 8.57
N LYS A 27 -13.71 9.34 8.53
CA LYS A 27 -13.80 10.40 9.54
C LYS A 27 -14.37 9.92 10.87
N GLU A 28 -15.40 9.07 10.86
CA GLU A 28 -16.10 8.65 12.09
C GLU A 28 -15.40 7.48 12.81
N LYS A 29 -14.54 6.72 12.10
CA LYS A 29 -13.84 5.55 12.65
C LYS A 29 -12.32 5.63 12.41
N PRO A 30 -11.60 6.48 13.16
CA PRO A 30 -10.16 6.67 12.97
C PRO A 30 -9.35 5.39 13.23
N LEU A 31 -9.69 4.64 14.29
CA LEU A 31 -9.05 3.35 14.61
C LEU A 31 -9.19 2.32 13.48
N GLY A 32 -10.41 2.19 12.92
CA GLY A 32 -10.66 1.29 11.79
C GLY A 32 -9.92 1.71 10.52
N THR A 33 -9.79 3.01 10.29
CA THR A 33 -9.01 3.56 9.17
C THR A 33 -7.52 3.24 9.31
N VAL A 34 -6.95 3.40 10.51
CA VAL A 34 -5.55 3.02 10.77
C VAL A 34 -5.34 1.54 10.49
N GLY A 35 -6.24 0.67 10.97
CA GLY A 35 -6.17 -0.77 10.67
C GLY A 35 -6.27 -1.08 9.17
N LEU A 36 -7.14 -0.39 8.44
CA LEU A 36 -7.25 -0.52 6.98
C LEU A 36 -5.97 -0.07 6.28
N VAL A 37 -5.39 1.06 6.69
CA VAL A 37 -4.13 1.57 6.13
C VAL A 37 -2.99 0.59 6.36
N ILE A 38 -2.85 0.04 7.58
CA ILE A 38 -1.83 -0.97 7.88
C ILE A 38 -2.05 -2.22 7.02
N THR A 39 -3.28 -2.69 6.91
CA THR A 39 -3.63 -3.87 6.09
C THR A 39 -3.27 -3.63 4.62
N LEU A 40 -3.64 -2.48 4.06
CA LEU A 40 -3.33 -2.13 2.67
C LEU A 40 -1.82 -1.98 2.45
N PHE A 41 -1.11 -1.44 3.44
CA PHE A 41 0.35 -1.34 3.41
C PHE A 41 0.99 -2.73 3.37
N LEU A 42 0.57 -3.65 4.25
CA LEU A 42 1.07 -5.04 4.26
C LEU A 42 0.73 -5.80 2.96
N LEU A 43 -0.47 -5.58 2.43
CA LEU A 43 -0.87 -6.15 1.14
C LEU A 43 0.03 -5.62 0.02
N PHE A 44 0.30 -4.31 0.02
CA PHE A 44 1.20 -3.68 -0.95
C PHE A 44 2.62 -4.26 -0.84
N THR A 45 3.17 -4.38 0.37
CA THR A 45 4.51 -4.97 0.55
C THR A 45 4.58 -6.41 0.04
N GLY A 46 3.51 -7.20 0.20
CA GLY A 46 3.46 -8.57 -0.33
C GLY A 46 3.38 -8.61 -1.86
N ILE A 47 2.59 -7.74 -2.49
CA ILE A 47 2.47 -7.68 -3.96
C ILE A 47 3.80 -7.24 -4.59
N PHE A 48 4.51 -6.33 -3.94
CA PHE A 48 5.79 -5.81 -4.43
C PHE A 48 7.00 -6.45 -3.74
N ALA A 49 6.84 -7.65 -3.16
CA ALA A 49 7.90 -8.34 -2.44
C ALA A 49 9.16 -8.53 -3.29
N ASP A 50 9.01 -9.02 -4.53
CA ASP A 50 10.12 -9.25 -5.45
C ASP A 50 10.91 -7.98 -5.82
N LEU A 51 10.29 -6.78 -5.69
CA LEU A 51 10.97 -5.50 -5.93
C LEU A 51 11.61 -4.93 -4.66
N ILE A 52 11.01 -5.19 -3.49
CA ILE A 52 11.46 -4.66 -2.19
C ILE A 52 12.59 -5.52 -1.61
N ALA A 53 12.50 -6.83 -1.81
CA ALA A 53 13.34 -7.83 -1.17
C ALA A 53 13.81 -8.83 -2.24
N PRO A 54 14.89 -8.50 -2.98
CA PRO A 54 15.30 -9.24 -4.18
C PRO A 54 16.09 -10.52 -3.90
N TYR A 55 16.47 -10.79 -2.65
CA TYR A 55 17.29 -11.96 -2.27
C TYR A 55 16.42 -13.08 -1.72
N GLY A 56 16.58 -14.31 -2.17
CA GLY A 56 15.78 -15.41 -1.62
C GLY A 56 16.07 -15.68 -0.14
N MET A 57 15.03 -15.91 0.68
CA MET A 57 15.18 -16.36 2.08
C MET A 57 15.98 -17.67 2.24
N ASN A 58 16.10 -18.45 1.17
CA ASN A 58 16.88 -19.70 1.15
C ASN A 58 18.29 -19.53 0.56
N GLU A 59 18.69 -18.32 0.17
CA GLU A 59 20.02 -18.03 -0.36
C GLU A 59 21.02 -17.83 0.78
N VAL A 60 21.76 -18.89 1.09
CA VAL A 60 22.80 -18.91 2.12
C VAL A 60 24.14 -18.54 1.50
N ASN A 61 24.81 -17.51 2.05
CA ASN A 61 26.15 -17.11 1.63
C ASN A 61 27.05 -16.77 2.82
N LEU A 62 27.87 -17.73 3.24
CA LEU A 62 28.75 -17.59 4.41
C LEU A 62 29.83 -16.51 4.25
N GLU A 63 30.18 -16.11 3.02
CA GLU A 63 31.16 -15.03 2.80
C GLU A 63 30.65 -13.67 3.28
N VAL A 64 29.33 -13.51 3.33
CA VAL A 64 28.65 -12.29 3.80
C VAL A 64 27.91 -12.54 5.11
N ALA A 65 28.33 -13.49 5.94
CA ALA A 65 27.75 -13.69 7.26
C ALA A 65 28.06 -12.52 8.22
N ILE A 66 27.04 -12.06 8.97
CA ILE A 66 27.19 -11.02 10.01
C ILE A 66 27.73 -9.70 9.44
N VAL A 67 27.22 -9.32 8.27
CA VAL A 67 27.54 -8.03 7.65
C VAL A 67 26.54 -6.98 8.13
N ALA A 68 27.06 -5.80 8.47
CA ALA A 68 26.25 -4.66 8.90
C ALA A 68 25.35 -4.12 7.76
N PRO A 69 24.31 -3.32 8.08
CA PRO A 69 23.48 -2.64 7.09
C PRO A 69 24.28 -1.91 6.02
N SER A 70 23.96 -2.17 4.76
CA SER A 70 24.64 -1.60 3.59
C SER A 70 23.66 -1.39 2.43
N ALA A 71 24.09 -0.67 1.39
CA ALA A 71 23.26 -0.49 0.19
C ALA A 71 22.89 -1.82 -0.50
N ARG A 72 23.70 -2.86 -0.30
CA ARG A 72 23.45 -4.21 -0.80
C ARG A 72 22.51 -5.02 0.09
N PHE A 73 22.67 -4.92 1.41
CA PHE A 73 21.85 -5.60 2.42
C PHE A 73 21.31 -4.54 3.38
N TRP A 74 20.09 -4.04 3.13
CA TRP A 74 19.59 -2.85 3.84
C TRP A 74 19.48 -3.04 5.34
N LEU A 75 19.22 -4.26 5.80
CA LEU A 75 19.17 -4.61 7.22
C LEU A 75 20.38 -5.45 7.67
N GLY A 76 21.35 -5.66 6.78
CA GLY A 76 22.48 -6.55 7.00
C GLY A 76 22.11 -8.02 6.78
N THR A 77 22.98 -8.92 7.22
CA THR A 77 22.82 -10.36 7.05
C THR A 77 22.86 -11.11 8.37
N ASP A 78 22.26 -12.30 8.39
CA ASP A 78 22.28 -13.18 9.56
C ASP A 78 23.57 -14.05 9.65
N ASN A 79 23.60 -14.99 10.62
CA ASN A 79 24.73 -15.91 10.83
C ASN A 79 24.96 -16.88 9.65
N LEU A 80 23.95 -17.07 8.80
CA LEU A 80 24.04 -17.90 7.59
C LEU A 80 24.32 -17.03 6.35
N GLY A 81 24.46 -15.71 6.53
CA GLY A 81 24.67 -14.75 5.45
C GLY A 81 23.45 -14.55 4.56
N ARG A 82 22.25 -14.81 5.10
CA ARG A 82 20.99 -14.48 4.44
C ARG A 82 20.67 -13.01 4.66
N ASP A 83 20.06 -12.36 3.67
CA ASP A 83 19.59 -10.99 3.81
C ASP A 83 18.47 -10.92 4.87
N MET A 84 18.57 -9.97 5.80
CA MET A 84 17.57 -9.82 6.87
C MET A 84 16.29 -9.11 6.43
N LEU A 85 16.33 -8.36 5.32
CA LEU A 85 15.16 -7.69 4.78
C LEU A 85 14.19 -8.66 4.07
N SER A 86 14.71 -9.79 3.58
CA SER A 86 13.99 -10.70 2.69
C SER A 86 13.63 -12.07 3.27
#